data_AF-A0A919APL9-F1
#
_entry.id   AF-A0A919APL9-F1
#
_cell.length_a   1.000
_cell.length_b   1.000
_cell.length_c   1.000
_cell.angle_alpha   90.00
_cell.angle_beta   90.00
_cell.angle_gamma   90.00
#
_symmetry.space_group_name_H-M   'P 1'
#
loop_
_entity.id
_entity.type
_entity.pdbx_description
1 polymer ?
#
loop_
_entity_poly.entity_id
_entity_poly.type
_entity_poly.pdbx_seq_one_letter_code
_entity_poly.pdbx_strand_id
1 'polypeptide(L)'
;MGGWWNRQNNPEIDLVGADREPVAGTVHFLGSIKWLEDRPFGRHEYDALARDMLAVPGAGPDTPLVAVSRSGVTSSLPLAAHWDPEDLIEAWK
;
A
#
# COMPACT_ATOMS: atom_id res chain seq x y z
N MET A 1 -1.53 1.36 12.96
CA MET A 1 -1.17 0.87 11.60
C MET A 1 -1.79 -0.51 11.45
N GLY A 2 -2.50 -0.79 10.36
CA GLY A 2 -3.15 -2.08 10.15
C GLY A 2 -3.44 -2.38 8.68
N GLY A 3 -4.21 -3.43 8.40
CA GLY A 3 -4.73 -3.75 7.07
C GLY A 3 -6.24 -3.56 7.00
N TRP A 4 -6.79 -3.52 5.78
CA TRP A 4 -8.22 -3.44 5.53
C TRP A 4 -8.64 -4.42 4.44
N TRP A 5 -9.71 -5.16 4.72
CA TRP A 5 -10.39 -6.04 3.75
C TRP A 5 -11.89 -5.98 4.02
N ASN A 6 -12.69 -6.11 2.95
CA ASN A 6 -14.13 -6.26 3.09
C ASN A 6 -14.51 -7.74 3.34
N ARG A 7 -15.82 -8.01 3.51
CA ARG A 7 -16.32 -9.39 3.71
C ARG A 7 -16.09 -10.34 2.54
N GLN A 8 -15.86 -9.81 1.35
CA GLN A 8 -15.54 -10.60 0.15
C GLN A 8 -14.02 -10.78 -0.01
N ASN A 9 -13.24 -10.24 0.91
CA ASN A 9 -11.77 -10.23 0.88
C ASN A 9 -11.19 -9.64 -0.41
N ASN A 10 -11.90 -8.68 -1.02
CA ASN A 10 -11.49 -8.03 -2.25
C ASN A 10 -12.13 -6.62 -2.35
N PRO A 11 -11.35 -5.53 -2.37
CA PRO A 11 -9.89 -5.52 -2.45
C PRO A 11 -9.17 -5.74 -1.12
N GLU A 12 -7.90 -6.12 -1.21
CA GLU A 12 -6.98 -6.25 -0.08
C GLU A 12 -6.07 -5.02 -0.02
N ILE A 13 -6.15 -4.28 1.09
CA ILE A 13 -5.25 -3.17 1.38
C ILE A 13 -4.39 -3.58 2.57
N ASP A 14 -3.14 -3.92 2.29
CA ASP A 14 -2.21 -4.49 3.25
C ASP A 14 -1.80 -3.48 4.34
N LEU A 15 -1.72 -2.19 3.97
CA LEU A 15 -1.24 -1.11 4.83
C LEU A 15 -2.26 0.04 4.89
N VAL A 16 -2.62 0.42 6.11
CA VAL A 16 -3.46 1.57 6.44
C VAL A 16 -2.79 2.36 7.56
N GLY A 17 -2.37 3.57 7.23
CA GLY A 17 -1.92 4.57 8.19
C GLY A 17 -3.05 5.51 8.56
N ALA A 18 -3.36 5.61 9.85
CA ALA A 18 -4.47 6.43 10.36
C ALA A 18 -4.06 7.17 11.64
N ASP A 19 -4.84 8.19 11.99
CA ASP A 19 -4.60 9.11 13.10
C ASP A 19 -4.68 8.44 14.49
N ARG A 20 -5.56 7.44 14.66
CA ARG A 20 -5.78 6.77 15.95
C ARG A 20 -6.46 5.41 15.81
N GLU A 21 -6.37 4.63 16.89
CA GLU A 21 -7.06 3.36 17.10
C GLU A 21 -7.99 3.48 18.34
N PRO A 22 -9.10 2.72 18.45
CA PRO A 22 -9.52 1.59 17.60
C PRO A 22 -10.37 1.97 16.39
N VAL A 23 -10.89 3.21 16.35
CA VAL A 23 -11.65 3.75 15.20
C VAL A 23 -10.90 4.97 14.69
N ALA A 24 -10.51 4.94 13.43
CA ALA A 24 -9.81 6.06 12.77
C ALA A 24 -10.76 7.25 12.52
N GLY A 25 -10.24 8.46 12.64
CA GLY A 25 -10.88 9.69 12.18
C GLY A 25 -10.36 10.17 10.82
N THR A 26 -9.12 9.82 10.46
CA THR A 26 -8.50 10.20 9.19
C THR A 26 -7.56 9.12 8.70
N VAL A 27 -7.65 8.81 7.40
CA VAL A 27 -6.68 7.95 6.70
C VAL A 27 -5.57 8.83 6.13
N HIS A 28 -4.34 8.57 6.54
CA HIS A 28 -3.15 9.31 6.09
C HIS A 28 -2.50 8.70 4.86
N PHE A 29 -2.54 7.37 4.73
CA PHE A 29 -2.09 6.67 3.53
C PHE A 29 -2.68 5.26 3.48
N LEU A 30 -2.66 4.71 2.27
CA LEU A 30 -2.96 3.30 2.01
C LEU A 30 -1.78 2.68 1.26
N GLY A 31 -1.63 1.37 1.34
CA GLY A 31 -0.57 0.70 0.62
C GLY A 31 -0.78 -0.78 0.42
N SER A 32 0.08 -1.35 -0.42
CA SER A 32 0.12 -2.78 -0.67
C SER A 32 1.54 -3.34 -0.50
N ILE A 33 1.60 -4.58 -0.02
CA ILE A 33 2.80 -5.40 0.07
C ILE A 33 2.73 -6.41 -1.07
N LYS A 34 3.75 -6.43 -1.95
CA LYS A 34 3.83 -7.40 -3.05
C LYS A 34 5.10 -8.22 -2.97
N TRP A 35 4.92 -9.52 -2.75
CA TRP A 35 5.98 -10.52 -2.69
C TRP A 35 6.14 -11.25 -4.03
N LEU A 36 6.28 -10.48 -5.11
CA LEU A 36 6.53 -11.01 -6.44
C LEU A 36 8.00 -11.41 -6.55
N GLU A 37 8.30 -12.56 -7.13
CA GLU A 37 9.68 -13.05 -7.23
C GLU A 37 10.38 -12.48 -8.47
N ASP A 38 9.74 -12.57 -9.63
CA ASP A 38 10.40 -12.31 -10.92
C ASP A 38 10.14 -10.92 -11.50
N ARG A 39 9.38 -10.05 -10.81
CA ARG A 39 9.02 -8.74 -11.33
C ARG A 39 8.84 -7.68 -10.24
N PRO A 40 9.17 -6.40 -10.53
CA PRO A 40 8.95 -5.31 -9.60
C PRO A 40 7.46 -4.98 -9.46
N PHE A 41 7.12 -4.26 -8.38
CA PHE A 41 5.84 -3.55 -8.29
C PHE A 41 5.80 -2.48 -9.39
N GLY A 42 4.86 -2.62 -10.32
CA GLY A 42 4.79 -1.80 -11.52
C GLY A 42 3.54 -0.94 -11.62
N ARG A 43 3.36 -0.33 -12.79
CA ARG A 43 2.18 0.50 -13.11
C ARG A 43 0.87 -0.26 -12.94
N HIS A 44 0.87 -1.56 -13.27
CA HIS A 44 -0.32 -2.40 -13.14
C HIS A 44 -0.75 -2.54 -11.67
N GLU A 45 0.18 -2.85 -10.77
CA GLU A 45 -0.06 -2.92 -9.33
C GLU A 45 -0.49 -1.57 -8.77
N TYR A 46 0.16 -0.49 -9.18
CA TYR A 46 -0.21 0.87 -8.78
C TYR A 46 -1.65 1.19 -9.18
N ASP A 47 -2.02 0.94 -10.44
CA ASP A 47 -3.37 1.23 -10.92
C ASP A 47 -4.42 0.35 -10.22
N ALA A 48 -4.08 -0.88 -9.84
CA ALA A 48 -4.95 -1.72 -9.02
C ALA A 48 -5.14 -1.13 -7.62
N LEU A 49 -4.04 -0.84 -6.91
CA LEU A 49 -4.07 -0.21 -5.59
C LEU A 49 -4.85 1.11 -5.60
N ALA A 50 -4.67 1.94 -6.64
CA ALA A 50 -5.36 3.22 -6.76
C ALA A 50 -6.87 3.07 -6.96
N ARG A 51 -7.33 2.02 -7.66
CA ARG A 51 -8.76 1.70 -7.76
C ARG A 51 -9.29 1.15 -6.44
N ASP A 52 -8.55 0.25 -5.83
CA ASP A 52 -8.92 -0.49 -4.64
C ASP A 52 -9.03 0.41 -3.40
N MET A 53 -8.19 1.44 -3.32
CA MET A 53 -8.23 2.52 -2.33
C MET A 53 -9.64 3.09 -2.12
N LEU A 54 -10.43 3.23 -3.19
CA LEU A 54 -11.76 3.85 -3.12
C LEU A 54 -12.78 3.00 -2.34
N ALA A 55 -12.46 1.73 -2.06
CA ALA A 55 -13.28 0.88 -1.21
C ALA A 55 -13.08 1.15 0.29
N VAL A 56 -11.98 1.81 0.69
CA VAL A 56 -11.65 2.08 2.09
C VAL A 56 -12.40 3.31 2.59
N PRO A 57 -13.23 3.20 3.65
CA PRO A 57 -13.92 4.35 4.22
C PRO A 57 -12.95 5.44 4.67
N GLY A 58 -13.19 6.68 4.24
CA GLY A 58 -12.35 7.83 4.59
C GLY A 58 -11.14 8.04 3.68
N ALA A 59 -10.90 7.16 2.70
CA ALA A 59 -9.93 7.40 1.63
C ALA A 59 -10.57 8.09 0.42
N GLY A 60 -9.75 8.76 -0.38
CA GLY A 60 -10.16 9.42 -1.62
C GLY A 60 -9.00 9.47 -2.63
N PRO A 61 -9.22 10.06 -3.82
CA PRO A 61 -8.22 10.06 -4.90
C PRO A 61 -6.87 10.70 -4.53
N ASP A 62 -6.86 11.61 -3.57
CA ASP A 62 -5.66 12.30 -3.08
C ASP A 62 -5.01 11.59 -1.89
N THR A 63 -5.57 10.47 -1.42
CA THR A 63 -4.97 9.70 -0.33
C THR A 63 -3.62 9.13 -0.80
N PRO A 64 -2.51 9.45 -0.11
CA PRO A 64 -1.19 8.96 -0.46
C PRO A 64 -1.14 7.44 -0.55
N LEU A 65 -0.50 6.93 -1.60
CA LEU A 65 -0.26 5.51 -1.80
C LEU A 65 1.19 5.15 -1.49
N VAL A 66 1.40 4.06 -0.78
CA VAL A 66 2.72 3.50 -0.49
C VAL A 66 2.81 2.05 -0.96
N ALA A 67 4.02 1.57 -1.24
CA ALA A 67 4.23 0.18 -1.64
C ALA A 67 5.42 -0.44 -0.93
N VAL A 68 5.31 -1.72 -0.61
CA VAL A 68 6.44 -2.54 -0.18
C VAL A 68 6.61 -3.64 -1.22
N SER A 69 7.83 -3.81 -1.74
CA SER A 69 8.10 -4.85 -2.73
C SER A 69 9.37 -5.63 -2.41
N ARG A 70 9.30 -6.96 -2.58
CA ARG A 70 10.50 -7.82 -2.50
C ARG A 70 11.40 -7.69 -3.73
N SER A 71 10.85 -7.39 -4.90
CA SER A 71 11.61 -7.34 -6.16
C SER A 71 11.71 -5.92 -6.73
N GLY A 72 11.62 -4.94 -5.83
CA GLY A 72 11.76 -3.52 -6.11
C GLY A 72 10.52 -2.87 -6.70
N VAL A 73 10.56 -1.55 -6.84
CA VAL A 73 9.51 -0.74 -7.44
C VAL A 73 9.96 -0.12 -8.76
N THR A 74 9.07 -0.12 -9.77
CA THR A 74 9.37 0.56 -11.03
C THR A 74 9.49 2.07 -10.81
N SER A 75 10.52 2.69 -11.39
CA SER A 75 10.73 4.14 -11.28
C SER A 75 9.52 4.95 -11.77
N SER A 76 9.33 6.15 -11.21
CA SER A 76 8.32 7.13 -11.64
C SER A 76 6.86 6.75 -11.38
N LEU A 77 6.61 5.81 -10.46
CA LEU A 77 5.25 5.59 -9.96
C LEU A 77 4.84 6.72 -8.99
N PRO A 78 3.57 7.14 -8.95
CA PRO A 78 3.09 8.20 -8.05
C PRO A 78 2.91 7.72 -6.60
N LEU A 79 3.92 7.05 -6.05
CA LEU A 79 3.94 6.59 -4.67
C LEU A 79 4.52 7.69 -3.78
N ALA A 80 3.87 7.93 -2.64
CA ALA A 80 4.36 8.85 -1.63
C ALA A 80 5.61 8.29 -0.91
N ALA A 81 5.69 6.96 -0.80
CA ALA A 81 6.85 6.24 -0.31
C ALA A 81 6.84 4.81 -0.86
N HIS A 82 8.03 4.21 -0.96
CA HIS A 82 8.16 2.78 -1.19
C HIS A 82 9.36 2.22 -0.41
N TRP A 83 9.33 0.91 -0.21
CA TRP A 83 10.43 0.15 0.38
C TRP A 83 10.79 -1.01 -0.54
N ASP A 84 12.06 -1.00 -0.93
CA ASP A 84 12.67 -1.98 -1.82
C ASP A 84 13.33 -3.11 -1.01
N PRO A 85 13.76 -4.22 -1.64
CA PRO A 85 14.40 -5.33 -0.94
C PRO A 85 15.53 -4.92 0.01
N GLU A 86 16.35 -3.95 -0.36
CA GLU A 86 17.45 -3.45 0.47
C GLU A 86 16.92 -2.83 1.76
N ASP A 87 15.87 -2.01 1.69
CA ASP A 87 15.23 -1.39 2.87
C ASP A 87 14.67 -2.44 3.81
N LEU A 88 14.10 -3.52 3.26
CA LEU A 88 13.54 -4.63 4.04
C LEU A 88 14.62 -5.39 4.81
N ILE A 89 15.76 -5.63 4.17
CA ILE A 89 16.91 -6.28 4.81
C ILE A 89 17.53 -5.38 5.88
N GLU A 90 17.68 -4.08 5.62
CA GLU A 90 18.21 -3.15 6.61
C GLU A 90 17.28 -2.99 7.82
N ALA A 91 15.96 -2.96 7.62
CA ALA A 91 14.99 -2.84 8.71
C ALA A 91 14.90 -4.08 9.62
N TRP A 92 15.35 -5.24 9.14
CA TRP A 92 15.38 -6.48 9.92
C TRP A 92 16.60 -6.61 10.85
N LYS A 93 17.69 -5.89 10.56
CA LYS A 93 18.91 -5.90 11.36
C LYS A 93 18.69 -5.24 12.72
#